data_AF-A0A5P2HDB6-F1
#
_entry.id   AF-A0A5P2HDB6-F1
#
_cell.length_a   1.000
_cell.length_b   1.000
_cell.length_c   1.000
_cell.angle_alpha   90.00
_cell.angle_beta   90.00
_cell.angle_gamma   90.00
#
_symmetry.space_group_name_H-M   'P 1'
#
loop_
_entity.id
_entity.type
_entity.pdbx_description
1 polymer ?
#
loop_
_entity_poly.entity_id
_entity_poly.type
_entity_poly.pdbx_seq_one_letter_code
_entity_poly.pdbx_strand_id
1 'polypeptide(L)'
;MPNKRAALAASLAVSIAALANIAHAEGKKSTEKCYGVALAGQNDCAAGAGTTCAATSKRDYQGDAWKLVEKGTCTEIKTPKGPGSLTPVKR
;
A
#
# COMPACT_ATOMS: atom_id res chain seq x y z
N MET A 1 12.60 64.05 -27.69
CA MET A 1 11.52 64.51 -26.79
C MET A 1 11.06 63.30 -25.97
N PRO A 2 11.24 63.30 -24.64
CA PRO A 2 11.02 62.11 -23.81
C PRO A 2 9.53 61.91 -23.53
N ASN A 3 9.03 60.71 -23.82
CA ASN A 3 7.61 60.39 -23.68
C ASN A 3 7.29 60.09 -22.21
N LYS A 4 6.53 61.00 -21.59
CA LYS A 4 6.01 60.86 -20.23
C LYS A 4 4.88 59.84 -20.24
N ARG A 5 5.18 58.59 -19.89
CA ARG A 5 4.21 57.69 -19.26
C ARG A 5 4.86 57.11 -18.02
N ALA A 6 4.93 58.00 -17.04
CA ALA A 6 5.26 57.64 -15.69
C ALA A 6 4.20 56.68 -15.15
N ALA A 7 4.74 55.64 -14.52
CA ALA A 7 4.22 55.02 -13.32
C ALA A 7 3.04 54.06 -13.45
N LEU A 8 3.09 53.13 -12.50
CA LEU A 8 2.07 52.22 -12.01
C LEU A 8 2.02 50.89 -12.77
N ALA A 9 2.15 49.74 -12.13
CA ALA A 9 2.42 49.42 -10.73
C ALA A 9 2.60 47.90 -10.69
N ALA A 10 3.35 47.44 -9.68
CA ALA A 10 3.24 46.11 -9.09
C ALA A 10 3.53 44.92 -10.01
N SER A 11 4.82 44.63 -10.15
CA SER A 11 5.32 43.27 -10.26
C SER A 11 4.71 42.37 -9.17
N LEU A 12 3.67 41.60 -9.51
CA LEU A 12 3.12 40.57 -8.65
C LEU A 12 4.01 39.32 -8.73
N ALA A 13 5.21 39.41 -8.17
CA ALA A 13 6.05 38.25 -7.90
C ALA A 13 5.54 37.60 -6.60
N VAL A 14 4.45 36.84 -6.70
CA VAL A 14 4.04 35.94 -5.61
C VAL A 14 4.84 34.65 -5.79
N SER A 15 5.90 34.54 -4.98
CA SER A 15 6.73 33.36 -4.82
C SER A 15 5.89 32.19 -4.29
N ILE A 16 5.36 31.35 -5.18
CA ILE A 16 4.78 30.05 -4.81
C ILE A 16 5.94 29.06 -4.64
N ALA A 17 6.76 29.27 -3.61
CA ALA A 17 7.92 28.42 -3.28
C ALA A 17 7.73 27.69 -1.94
N ALA A 18 6.49 27.37 -1.55
CA ALA A 18 6.21 26.72 -0.27
C ALA A 18 5.31 25.47 -0.36
N LEU A 19 5.22 24.82 -1.53
CA LEU A 19 4.57 23.51 -1.66
C LEU A 19 5.55 22.34 -1.83
N ALA A 20 6.85 22.62 -1.89
CA ALA A 20 7.86 21.58 -1.78
C ALA A 20 8.12 21.32 -0.30
N ASN A 21 7.30 20.50 0.37
CA ASN A 21 7.69 19.70 1.55
C ASN A 21 6.47 19.04 2.22
N ILE A 22 5.76 18.17 1.51
CA ILE A 22 5.15 17.00 2.16
C ILE A 22 5.13 15.82 1.20
N ALA A 23 6.32 15.47 0.69
CA ALA A 23 6.56 14.08 0.36
C ALA A 23 6.63 13.33 1.69
N HIS A 24 5.49 12.88 2.21
CA HIS A 24 5.50 11.78 3.16
C HIS A 24 6.10 10.60 2.39
N ALA A 25 7.41 10.40 2.56
CA ALA A 25 7.98 9.08 2.40
C ALA A 25 7.33 8.23 3.48
N GLU A 26 6.14 7.68 3.19
CA GLU A 26 5.59 6.57 3.93
C GLU A 26 6.67 5.49 3.89
N GLY A 27 7.48 5.42 4.95
CA GLY A 27 8.52 4.43 5.08
C GLY A 27 7.87 3.09 4.80
N LYS A 28 8.36 2.38 3.76
CA LYS A 28 7.76 1.13 3.25
C LYS A 28 7.23 0.33 4.43
N LYS A 29 5.90 0.31 4.62
CA LYS A 29 5.29 -0.50 5.67
C LYS A 29 5.82 -1.90 5.45
N SER A 30 6.60 -2.40 6.42
CA SER A 30 7.18 -3.72 6.29
C SER A 30 6.00 -4.68 6.27
N THR A 31 5.85 -5.43 5.19
CA THR A 31 4.77 -6.41 5.05
C THR A 31 5.32 -7.81 5.24
N GLU A 32 4.46 -8.72 5.69
CA GLU A 32 4.78 -10.14 5.86
C GLU A 32 3.75 -11.01 5.17
N LYS A 33 4.18 -12.22 4.78
CA LYS A 33 3.26 -13.22 4.25
C LYS A 33 2.48 -13.82 5.40
N CYS A 34 1.16 -13.76 5.31
CA CYS A 34 0.27 -14.37 6.29
C CYS A 34 -0.57 -15.46 5.64
N TYR A 35 -0.34 -16.69 6.06
CA TYR A 35 -0.97 -17.89 5.54
C TYR A 35 -2.29 -18.17 6.24
N GLY A 36 -3.24 -18.71 5.46
CA GLY A 36 -4.53 -19.15 5.96
C GLY A 36 -5.50 -18.02 6.29
N VAL A 37 -5.21 -16.77 5.91
CA VAL A 37 -6.12 -15.62 6.10
C VAL A 37 -6.88 -15.23 4.83
N ALA A 38 -6.49 -15.77 3.68
CA ALA A 38 -7.12 -15.48 2.40
C ALA A 38 -8.49 -16.16 2.27
N LEU A 39 -9.48 -15.46 1.74
CA LEU A 39 -10.71 -16.06 1.25
C LEU A 39 -10.47 -16.77 -0.09
N ALA A 40 -11.43 -17.60 -0.52
CA ALA A 40 -11.42 -18.20 -1.84
C ALA A 40 -11.26 -17.12 -2.92
N GLY A 41 -10.33 -17.33 -3.85
CA GLY A 41 -10.02 -16.39 -4.92
C GLY A 41 -9.40 -15.06 -4.47
N GLN A 42 -8.94 -14.92 -3.22
CA GLN A 42 -8.46 -13.62 -2.68
C GLN A 42 -7.09 -13.70 -2.01
N ASN A 43 -6.25 -14.66 -2.39
CA ASN A 43 -4.87 -14.72 -1.92
C ASN A 43 -3.94 -13.88 -2.79
N ASP A 44 -2.89 -13.38 -2.15
CA ASP A 44 -1.74 -12.79 -2.82
C ASP A 44 -0.75 -13.90 -3.20
N CYS A 45 0.10 -13.61 -4.18
CA CYS A 45 1.14 -14.51 -4.60
C CYS A 45 2.51 -13.83 -4.60
N ALA A 46 3.58 -14.64 -4.59
CA ALA A 46 4.97 -14.20 -4.46
C ALA A 46 5.37 -13.22 -5.58
N ALA A 47 4.69 -13.28 -6.72
CA ALA A 47 4.97 -12.44 -7.87
C ALA A 47 4.18 -11.10 -7.88
N GLY A 48 3.30 -10.85 -6.88
CA GLY A 48 2.57 -9.58 -6.73
C GLY A 48 1.21 -9.53 -7.43
N ALA A 49 0.49 -8.42 -7.27
CA ALA A 49 -0.80 -8.18 -7.90
C ALA A 49 -0.66 -8.20 -9.44
N GLY A 50 -1.60 -8.86 -10.14
CA GLY A 50 -1.58 -9.00 -11.60
C GLY A 50 -0.80 -10.22 -12.13
N THR A 51 -0.28 -11.06 -11.24
CA THR A 51 0.38 -12.32 -11.62
C THR A 51 -0.59 -13.51 -11.54
N THR A 52 -0.33 -14.55 -12.33
CA THR A 52 -1.25 -15.69 -12.55
C THR A 52 -1.59 -16.51 -11.31
N CYS A 53 -0.92 -16.26 -10.18
CA CYS A 53 -1.11 -16.99 -8.93
C CYS A 53 -1.86 -16.21 -7.85
N ALA A 54 -2.13 -14.91 -8.05
CA ALA A 54 -3.14 -14.21 -7.26
C ALA A 54 -4.52 -14.81 -7.55
N ALA A 55 -5.40 -14.84 -6.55
CA ALA A 55 -6.76 -15.38 -6.68
C ALA A 55 -6.88 -16.88 -7.00
N THR A 56 -5.89 -17.70 -6.61
CA THR A 56 -5.90 -19.16 -6.82
C THR A 56 -6.41 -19.97 -5.64
N SER A 57 -6.63 -19.32 -4.49
CA SER A 57 -7.15 -19.96 -3.29
C SER A 57 -8.47 -20.66 -3.58
N LYS A 58 -8.53 -21.97 -3.38
CA LYS A 58 -9.70 -22.78 -3.74
C LYS A 58 -10.80 -22.76 -2.68
N ARG A 59 -10.46 -22.38 -1.46
CA ARG A 59 -11.38 -22.37 -0.31
C ARG A 59 -10.98 -21.26 0.65
N ASP A 60 -11.92 -20.84 1.48
CA ASP A 60 -11.63 -19.88 2.53
C ASP A 60 -10.61 -20.44 3.53
N TYR A 61 -9.68 -19.56 3.92
CA TYR A 61 -8.66 -19.81 4.93
C TYR A 61 -7.73 -20.99 4.59
N GLN A 62 -7.53 -21.23 3.30
CA GLN A 62 -6.64 -22.26 2.78
C GLN A 62 -5.23 -22.08 3.34
N GLY A 63 -4.69 -23.10 4.00
CA GLY A 63 -3.47 -22.96 4.79
C GLY A 63 -2.17 -22.75 4.00
N ASP A 64 -2.16 -23.03 2.71
CA ASP A 64 -1.06 -22.72 1.76
C ASP A 64 -1.27 -21.42 0.99
N ALA A 65 -2.48 -20.85 1.04
CA ALA A 65 -2.78 -19.53 0.48
C ALA A 65 -2.46 -18.43 1.49
N TRP A 66 -1.88 -17.33 1.03
CA TRP A 66 -1.44 -16.24 1.89
C TRP A 66 -1.85 -14.87 1.38
N LYS A 67 -1.83 -13.87 2.27
CA LYS A 67 -1.94 -12.45 1.93
C LYS A 67 -0.76 -11.66 2.47
N LEU A 68 -0.42 -10.55 1.83
CA LEU A 68 0.49 -9.56 2.43
C LEU A 68 -0.27 -8.77 3.48
N VAL A 69 0.24 -8.80 4.71
CA VAL A 69 -0.30 -8.04 5.84
C VAL A 69 0.79 -7.17 6.42
N GLU A 70 0.42 -6.22 7.27
CA GLU A 70 1.40 -5.43 8.00
C GLU A 70 2.23 -6.35 8.91
N LYS A 71 3.55 -6.17 8.91
CA LYS A 71 4.45 -7.02 9.70
C LYS A 71 4.07 -6.98 11.18
N GLY A 72 4.05 -8.15 11.80
CA GLY A 72 3.64 -8.34 13.20
C GLY A 72 2.14 -8.60 13.39
N THR A 73 1.30 -8.33 12.39
CA THR A 73 -0.17 -8.48 12.55
C THR A 73 -0.67 -9.88 12.18
N CYS A 74 0.12 -10.69 11.47
CA CYS A 74 -0.38 -11.95 10.91
C CYS A 74 -1.01 -12.89 11.95
N THR A 75 -0.34 -13.06 13.08
CA THR A 75 -0.79 -13.96 14.15
C THR A 75 -1.97 -13.39 14.94
N GLU A 76 -2.23 -12.09 14.82
CA GLU A 76 -3.37 -11.42 15.46
C GLU A 76 -4.66 -11.56 14.64
N ILE A 77 -4.53 -11.86 13.34
CA ILE A 77 -5.67 -12.07 12.44
C ILE A 77 -6.37 -13.37 12.82
N LYS A 78 -7.60 -13.24 13.32
CA LYS A 78 -8.47 -14.38 13.67
C LYS A 78 -9.34 -14.76 12.49
N THR A 79 -9.29 -16.03 12.13
CA THR A 79 -10.19 -16.63 11.14
C THR A 79 -11.02 -17.73 11.79
N PRO A 80 -12.15 -18.14 11.19
CA PRO A 80 -12.89 -19.33 11.62
C PRO A 80 -12.06 -20.62 11.68
N LYS A 81 -10.93 -20.70 10.96
CA LYS A 81 -10.02 -21.86 10.96
C LYS A 81 -8.79 -21.70 11.86
N GLY A 82 -8.80 -20.69 12.73
CA GLY A 82 -7.72 -20.36 13.64
C GLY A 82 -6.95 -19.11 13.23
N PRO A 83 -5.89 -18.74 13.97
CA PRO A 83 -5.10 -17.56 13.65
C PRO A 83 -4.38 -17.70 12.30
N GLY A 84 -3.97 -16.56 11.75
CA GLY A 84 -3.00 -16.50 10.66
C GLY A 84 -1.65 -17.07 11.08
N SER A 85 -0.84 -17.48 10.10
CA SER A 85 0.49 -18.04 10.35
C SER A 85 1.53 -17.44 9.42
N LEU A 86 2.76 -17.25 9.92
CA LEU A 86 3.91 -16.82 9.11
C LEU A 86 4.43 -17.94 8.20
N THR A 87 3.93 -19.16 8.38
CA THR A 87 4.29 -20.34 7.61
C THR A 87 3.04 -21.05 7.09
N PRO A 88 3.13 -21.83 5.99
CA PRO A 88 2.02 -22.66 5.54
C PRO A 88 1.52 -23.59 6.66
N VAL A 89 0.20 -23.73 6.78
CA VAL A 89 -0.46 -24.60 7.76
C VAL A 89 -1.29 -25.66 7.05
N LYS A 90 -1.42 -26.85 7.64
CA LYS A 90 -2.26 -27.93 7.08
C LYS A 90 -3.69 -27.82 7.61
N ARG A 91 -4.64 -27.32 6.79
CA ARG A 91 -6.09 -27.20 7.13
C ARG A 91 -7.00 -26.97 5.93
#